data_AF-A0A8H4SPW7-F1
#
_entry.id   AF-A0A8H4SPW7-F1
#
_cell.length_a   1.000
_cell.length_b   1.000
_cell.length_c   1.000
_cell.angle_alpha   90.00
_cell.angle_beta   90.00
_cell.angle_gamma   90.00
#
_symmetry.space_group_name_H-M   'P 1'
#
loop_
_entity.id
_entity.type
_entity.pdbx_description
1 polymer ?
#
loop_
_entity_poly.entity_id
_entity_poly.type
_entity_poly.pdbx_seq_one_letter_code
_entity_poly.pdbx_strand_id
1 'polypeptide(L)'
;MERENVFVHFYCGLHVDPGRNNWYGPDGMMRSILVQLLTALVDKDILDMSFLNRRSFVKDLESLDIHALCELFHYIIQQFDADTTIYCFVDGVSKFDIDFRGAFASLNVILERIEDISEDDKLKPKLKVLMTVPFRFSQRVRRIIRDQFDISLSPNVLGGRQLSEASIESSIRNPWTPSLGWNPFHQHWG
;
A
#
# COMPACT_ATOMS: atom_id res chain seq x y z
N MET A 1 14.79 -7.63 23.52
CA MET A 1 13.83 -8.35 22.66
C MET A 1 14.03 -7.82 21.26
N GLU A 2 14.39 -8.68 20.31
CA GLU A 2 14.57 -8.26 18.91
C GLU A 2 13.20 -7.93 18.31
N ARG A 3 13.13 -6.86 17.51
CA ARG A 3 11.88 -6.50 16.84
C ARG A 3 11.58 -7.53 15.78
N GLU A 4 10.40 -8.13 15.84
CA GLU A 4 9.95 -9.08 14.84
C GLU A 4 9.42 -8.37 13.60
N ASN A 5 9.75 -8.90 12.42
CA ASN A 5 9.33 -8.30 11.15
C ASN A 5 8.59 -9.33 10.29
N VAL A 6 7.43 -8.94 9.78
CA VAL A 6 6.63 -9.70 8.82
C VAL A 6 6.66 -8.95 7.50
N PHE A 7 6.95 -9.65 6.39
CA PHE A 7 7.05 -9.05 5.08
C PHE A 7 5.98 -9.64 4.16
N VAL A 8 5.15 -8.78 3.59
CA VAL A 8 4.15 -9.15 2.59
C VAL A 8 4.36 -8.32 1.34
N HIS A 9 4.17 -8.94 0.17
CA HIS A 9 4.43 -8.27 -1.09
C HIS A 9 3.45 -8.67 -2.18
N PHE A 10 3.20 -7.75 -3.11
CA PHE A 10 2.40 -8.00 -4.29
C PHE A 10 2.92 -7.18 -5.48
N TYR A 11 3.01 -7.82 -6.65
CA TYR A 11 3.53 -7.21 -7.89
C TYR A 11 2.39 -7.04 -8.90
N CYS A 12 1.74 -5.88 -8.92
CA CYS A 12 0.54 -5.64 -9.72
C CYS A 12 0.74 -5.93 -11.21
N GLY A 13 1.94 -5.68 -11.74
CA GLY A 13 2.29 -5.96 -13.14
C GLY A 13 2.16 -7.43 -13.56
N LEU A 14 2.28 -8.37 -12.62
CA LEU A 14 2.11 -9.81 -12.87
C LEU A 14 0.63 -10.25 -12.88
N HIS A 15 -0.27 -9.36 -12.45
CA HIS A 15 -1.67 -9.66 -12.14
C HIS A 15 -2.66 -8.80 -12.93
N VAL A 16 -2.33 -8.47 -14.18
CA VAL A 16 -3.12 -7.59 -15.08
C VAL A 16 -3.98 -8.32 -16.12
N ASP A 17 -3.91 -9.66 -16.20
CA ASP A 17 -4.70 -10.45 -17.16
C ASP A 17 -5.72 -11.35 -16.43
N PRO A 18 -7.03 -11.04 -16.48
CA PRO A 18 -8.07 -11.82 -15.81
C PRO A 18 -8.27 -13.21 -16.44
N GLY A 19 -7.79 -13.44 -17.67
CA GLY A 19 -7.89 -14.74 -18.32
C GLY A 19 -6.76 -15.71 -17.94
N ARG A 20 -5.70 -15.23 -17.29
CA ARG A 20 -4.50 -16.02 -16.99
C ARG A 20 -4.28 -16.29 -15.50
N ASN A 21 -4.82 -15.46 -14.60
CA ASN A 21 -4.63 -15.66 -13.18
C ASN A 21 -5.89 -15.33 -12.35
N ASN A 22 -6.18 -16.18 -11.36
CA ASN A 22 -7.27 -15.98 -10.39
C ASN A 22 -6.93 -14.94 -9.31
N TRP A 23 -5.79 -14.27 -9.45
CA TRP A 23 -5.26 -13.23 -8.56
C TRP A 23 -5.25 -11.87 -9.25
N TYR A 24 -6.07 -11.73 -10.29
CA TYR A 24 -6.15 -10.52 -11.09
C TYR A 24 -6.69 -9.34 -10.27
N GLY A 25 -6.12 -8.16 -10.52
CA GLY A 25 -6.68 -6.91 -10.02
C GLY A 25 -6.52 -6.70 -8.51
N PRO A 26 -7.17 -5.64 -7.99
CA PRO A 26 -7.09 -5.27 -6.57
C PRO A 26 -7.63 -6.32 -5.61
N ASP A 27 -8.70 -7.03 -5.99
CA ASP A 27 -9.26 -8.10 -5.14
C ASP A 27 -8.24 -9.24 -5.00
N GLY A 28 -7.55 -9.59 -6.09
CA GLY A 28 -6.45 -10.56 -6.07
C GLY A 28 -5.27 -10.10 -5.23
N MET A 29 -4.90 -8.82 -5.30
CA MET A 29 -3.90 -8.20 -4.43
C MET A 29 -4.27 -8.36 -2.96
N MET A 30 -5.49 -7.98 -2.58
CA MET A 30 -5.96 -8.05 -1.20
C MET A 30 -5.93 -9.47 -0.66
N ARG A 31 -6.44 -10.43 -1.45
CA ARG A 31 -6.42 -11.85 -1.08
C ARG A 31 -5.00 -12.39 -0.93
N SER A 32 -4.06 -11.99 -1.79
CA SER A 32 -2.66 -12.44 -1.69
C SER A 32 -2.00 -11.92 -0.41
N ILE A 33 -2.21 -10.64 -0.07
CA ILE A 33 -1.73 -10.03 1.18
C ILE A 33 -2.30 -10.78 2.38
N LEU A 34 -3.62 -11.05 2.38
CA LEU A 34 -4.30 -11.79 3.45
C LEU A 34 -3.72 -13.19 3.64
N VAL A 35 -3.49 -13.93 2.55
CA VAL A 35 -2.89 -15.29 2.61
C VAL A 35 -1.48 -15.25 3.21
N GLN A 36 -0.65 -14.28 2.82
CA GLN A 36 0.70 -14.13 3.38
C GLN A 36 0.66 -13.81 4.88
N LEU A 37 -0.24 -12.92 5.32
CA LEU A 37 -0.41 -12.61 6.74
C LEU A 37 -0.96 -13.79 7.55
N LEU A 38 -1.96 -14.50 7.03
CA LEU A 38 -2.50 -15.71 7.66
C LEU A 38 -1.41 -16.77 7.82
N THR A 39 -0.59 -16.98 6.79
CA THR A 39 0.55 -17.90 6.86
C THR A 39 1.51 -17.48 7.97
N ALA A 40 1.82 -16.18 8.08
CA ALA A 40 2.68 -15.67 9.15
C ALA A 40 2.08 -15.86 10.56
N LEU A 41 0.76 -15.76 10.74
CA LEU A 41 0.10 -16.06 12.02
C LEU A 41 0.12 -17.55 12.35
N VAL A 42 -0.09 -18.42 11.34
CA VAL A 42 -0.03 -19.88 11.48
C VAL A 42 1.38 -20.33 11.85
N ASP A 43 2.41 -19.82 11.17
CA ASP A 43 3.81 -20.16 11.46
C ASP A 43 4.23 -19.76 12.89
N LYS A 44 3.53 -18.79 13.48
CA LYS A 44 3.72 -18.31 14.85
C LYS A 44 2.84 -18.99 15.89
N ASP A 45 1.89 -19.82 15.47
CA ASP A 45 0.89 -20.46 16.34
C ASP A 45 0.04 -19.45 17.15
N ILE A 46 -0.27 -18.29 16.55
CA ILE A 46 -1.08 -17.22 17.19
C ILE A 46 -2.38 -16.92 16.44
N LEU A 47 -2.70 -17.69 15.40
CA LEU A 47 -3.93 -17.49 14.62
C LEU A 47 -5.17 -17.80 15.48
N ASP A 48 -5.97 -16.77 15.76
CA ASP A 48 -7.29 -16.89 16.35
C ASP A 48 -8.38 -16.66 15.30
N MET A 49 -9.21 -17.68 15.05
CA MET A 49 -10.30 -17.63 14.08
C MET A 49 -11.65 -17.20 14.69
N SER A 50 -11.67 -16.75 15.95
CA SER A 50 -12.90 -16.33 16.66
C SER A 50 -13.63 -15.17 15.99
N PHE A 51 -12.94 -14.37 15.16
CA PHE A 51 -13.54 -13.30 14.34
C PHE A 51 -14.54 -13.82 13.30
N LEU A 52 -14.50 -15.11 12.93
CA LEU A 52 -15.47 -15.76 12.03
C LEU A 52 -16.78 -16.17 12.72
N ASN A 53 -17.26 -15.37 13.68
CA ASN A 53 -18.45 -15.67 14.49
C ASN A 53 -19.78 -15.26 13.84
N ARG A 54 -19.76 -14.47 12.76
CA ARG A 54 -20.96 -13.99 12.04
C ARG A 54 -21.11 -14.71 10.70
N ARG A 55 -22.23 -15.43 10.51
CA ARG A 55 -22.51 -16.13 9.25
C ARG A 55 -22.61 -15.20 8.03
N SER A 56 -23.08 -13.96 8.22
CA SER A 56 -23.10 -12.97 7.14
C SER A 56 -21.68 -12.63 6.69
N PHE A 57 -20.80 -12.34 7.64
CA PHE A 57 -19.39 -12.04 7.35
C PHE A 57 -18.69 -13.19 6.60
N VAL A 58 -18.92 -14.44 7.01
CA VAL A 58 -18.39 -15.60 6.29
C VAL A 58 -18.89 -15.66 4.85
N LYS A 59 -20.19 -15.41 4.61
CA LYS A 59 -20.74 -15.37 3.24
C LYS A 59 -20.13 -14.24 2.41
N ASP A 60 -19.91 -13.08 3.01
CA ASP A 60 -19.33 -11.93 2.32
C ASP A 60 -17.89 -12.26 1.90
N LEU A 61 -17.12 -12.93 2.78
CA LEU A 61 -15.79 -13.46 2.46
C LEU A 61 -15.82 -14.53 1.35
N GLU A 62 -16.78 -15.46 1.37
CA GLU A 62 -16.97 -16.46 0.31
C GLU A 62 -17.27 -15.81 -1.05
N SER A 63 -17.97 -14.69 -1.05
CA SER A 63 -18.26 -13.90 -2.26
C SER A 63 -17.14 -12.96 -2.69
N LEU A 64 -16.02 -12.93 -1.94
CA LEU A 64 -14.89 -12.02 -2.13
C LEU A 64 -15.30 -10.54 -2.08
N ASP A 65 -16.27 -10.21 -1.21
CA ASP A 65 -16.67 -8.82 -0.98
C ASP A 65 -15.48 -8.01 -0.46
N ILE A 66 -15.21 -6.87 -1.10
CA ILE A 66 -13.99 -6.10 -0.83
C ILE A 66 -13.99 -5.48 0.57
N HIS A 67 -15.15 -5.08 1.08
CA HIS A 67 -15.26 -4.52 2.42
C HIS A 67 -15.03 -5.59 3.48
N ALA A 68 -15.57 -6.80 3.27
CA ALA A 68 -15.31 -7.94 4.14
C ALA A 68 -13.83 -8.35 4.13
N LEU A 69 -13.16 -8.33 2.98
CA LEU A 69 -11.71 -8.58 2.89
C LEU A 69 -10.89 -7.51 3.63
N CYS A 70 -11.29 -6.24 3.53
CA CYS A 70 -10.69 -5.13 4.27
C CYS A 70 -10.92 -5.24 5.79
N GLU A 71 -12.10 -5.70 6.22
CA GLU A 71 -12.39 -5.97 7.64
C GLU A 71 -11.57 -7.16 8.16
N LEU A 72 -11.44 -8.23 7.37
CA LEU A 72 -10.58 -9.37 7.67
C LEU A 72 -9.10 -8.95 7.82
N PHE A 73 -8.61 -8.07 6.97
CA PHE A 73 -7.25 -7.54 7.07
C PHE A 73 -6.99 -6.84 8.39
N HIS A 74 -7.94 -6.03 8.85
CA HIS A 74 -7.85 -5.39 10.16
C HIS A 74 -7.81 -6.43 11.29
N TYR A 75 -8.68 -7.43 11.28
CA TYR A 75 -8.70 -8.50 12.28
C TYR A 75 -7.41 -9.33 12.29
N ILE A 76 -6.82 -9.60 11.14
CA ILE A 76 -5.55 -10.33 11.02
C ILE A 76 -4.40 -9.48 11.56
N ILE A 77 -4.33 -8.19 11.22
CA ILE A 77 -3.28 -7.31 11.74
C ILE A 77 -3.37 -7.21 13.26
N GLN A 78 -4.57 -7.10 13.84
CA GLN A 78 -4.74 -6.99 15.29
C GLN A 78 -4.22 -8.17 16.11
N GLN A 79 -4.01 -9.33 15.49
CA GLN A 79 -3.53 -10.54 16.17
C GLN A 79 -2.02 -10.52 16.44
N PHE A 80 -1.24 -9.74 15.70
CA PHE A 80 0.20 -9.65 15.92
C PHE A 80 0.54 -8.89 17.21
N ASP A 81 1.69 -9.21 17.79
CA ASP A 81 2.17 -8.61 19.03
C ASP A 81 2.70 -7.19 18.83
N ALA A 82 2.81 -6.45 19.94
CA ALA A 82 3.13 -5.02 19.93
C ALA A 82 4.55 -4.68 19.44
N ASP A 83 5.45 -5.66 19.44
CA ASP A 83 6.82 -5.55 18.95
C ASP A 83 6.96 -6.00 17.48
N THR A 84 5.88 -6.48 16.85
CA THR A 84 5.85 -6.84 15.44
C THR A 84 5.71 -5.61 14.53
N THR A 85 6.57 -5.52 13.51
CA THR A 85 6.40 -4.58 12.39
C THR A 85 6.07 -5.35 11.12
N ILE A 86 4.95 -5.02 10.49
CA ILE A 86 4.49 -5.58 9.23
C ILE A 86 4.89 -4.62 8.12
N TYR A 87 5.68 -5.09 7.16
CA TYR A 87 6.09 -4.38 5.96
C TYR A 87 5.27 -4.88 4.77
N CYS A 88 4.45 -4.01 4.19
CA CYS A 88 3.61 -4.31 3.03
C CYS A 88 4.16 -3.60 1.79
N PHE A 89 4.56 -4.37 0.78
CA PHE A 89 5.06 -3.86 -0.49
C PHE A 89 4.05 -4.09 -1.60
N VAL A 90 3.58 -3.02 -2.24
CA VAL A 90 2.70 -3.12 -3.42
C VAL A 90 3.39 -2.43 -4.60
N ASP A 91 3.91 -3.24 -5.50
CA ASP A 91 4.64 -2.73 -6.66
C ASP A 91 3.72 -2.52 -7.86
N GLY A 92 3.73 -1.30 -8.40
CA GLY A 92 3.03 -0.96 -9.63
C GLY A 92 1.53 -0.75 -9.50
N VAL A 93 1.07 -0.15 -8.40
CA VAL A 93 -0.37 0.01 -8.10
C VAL A 93 -1.16 0.74 -9.21
N SER A 94 -0.50 1.59 -10.02
CA SER A 94 -1.11 2.25 -11.17
C SER A 94 -1.63 1.29 -12.26
N LYS A 95 -1.22 0.01 -12.25
CA LYS A 95 -1.78 -1.01 -13.13
C LYS A 95 -3.27 -1.27 -12.88
N PHE A 96 -3.76 -0.94 -11.69
CA PHE A 96 -5.16 -1.08 -11.31
C PHE A 96 -5.93 0.24 -11.34
N ASP A 97 -5.29 1.33 -11.72
CA ASP A 97 -5.95 2.61 -11.96
C ASP A 97 -6.63 2.65 -13.33
N ILE A 98 -7.61 1.76 -13.49
CA ILE A 98 -8.45 1.63 -14.68
C ILE A 98 -9.89 1.38 -14.23
N ASP A 99 -10.86 1.96 -14.95
CA ASP A 99 -12.30 1.74 -14.70
C ASP A 99 -12.81 0.44 -15.36
N PHE A 100 -11.98 -0.60 -15.35
CA PHE A 100 -12.36 -1.91 -15.86
C PHE A 100 -12.86 -2.79 -14.72
N ARG A 101 -14.10 -3.27 -14.82
CA ARG A 101 -14.73 -4.18 -13.84
C ARG A 101 -14.68 -3.69 -12.39
N GLY A 102 -14.73 -2.36 -12.19
CA GLY A 102 -14.68 -1.78 -10.85
C GLY A 102 -13.31 -1.84 -10.17
N ALA A 103 -12.23 -2.19 -10.89
CA ALA A 103 -10.88 -2.30 -10.32
C ALA A 103 -10.49 -1.03 -9.54
N PHE A 104 -10.64 0.17 -10.12
CA PHE A 104 -10.34 1.39 -9.38
C PHE A 104 -11.18 1.57 -8.10
N ALA A 105 -12.46 1.19 -8.11
CA ALA A 105 -13.32 1.29 -6.93
C ALA A 105 -12.85 0.36 -5.81
N SER A 106 -12.56 -0.91 -6.14
CA SER A 106 -11.94 -1.86 -5.18
C SER A 106 -10.60 -1.35 -4.68
N LEU A 107 -9.75 -0.83 -5.57
CA LEU A 107 -8.47 -0.25 -5.20
C LEU A 107 -8.64 0.90 -4.20
N ASN A 108 -9.61 1.79 -4.44
CA ASN A 108 -9.89 2.91 -3.53
C ASN A 108 -10.21 2.43 -2.12
N VAL A 109 -11.11 1.46 -1.99
CA VAL A 109 -11.50 0.88 -0.70
C VAL A 109 -10.32 0.24 0.02
N ILE A 110 -9.44 -0.45 -0.71
CA ILE A 110 -8.24 -1.05 -0.14
C ILE A 110 -7.27 0.02 0.35
N LEU A 111 -7.00 1.04 -0.47
CA LEU A 111 -6.04 2.09 -0.13
C LEU A 111 -6.50 2.91 1.08
N GLU A 112 -7.77 3.30 1.13
CA GLU A 112 -8.37 3.96 2.29
C GLU A 112 -8.22 3.10 3.55
N ARG A 113 -8.51 1.79 3.47
CA ARG A 113 -8.35 0.88 4.61
C ARG A 113 -6.90 0.73 5.06
N ILE A 114 -5.96 0.66 4.12
CA ILE A 114 -4.53 0.56 4.42
C ILE A 114 -4.05 1.82 5.13
N GLU A 115 -4.46 3.00 4.65
CA GLU A 115 -4.14 4.28 5.29
C GLU A 115 -4.71 4.32 6.71
N ASP A 116 -5.99 4.01 6.90
CA ASP A 116 -6.67 3.96 8.21
C ASP A 116 -5.89 3.10 9.22
N ILE A 117 -5.43 1.91 8.80
CA ILE A 117 -4.68 0.99 9.66
C ILE A 117 -3.27 1.49 9.93
N SER A 118 -2.62 2.09 8.94
CA SER A 118 -1.26 2.63 9.11
C SER A 118 -1.19 3.84 10.04
N GLU A 119 -2.29 4.58 10.16
CA GLU A 119 -2.44 5.74 11.06
C GLU A 119 -3.03 5.38 12.44
N ASP A 120 -3.49 4.14 12.64
CA ASP A 120 -4.09 3.71 13.92
C ASP A 120 -3.01 3.39 14.97
N ASP A 121 -2.61 4.43 15.71
CA ASP A 121 -1.68 4.34 16.85
C ASP A 121 -2.15 3.44 18.00
N LYS A 122 -3.42 2.96 17.99
CA LYS A 122 -3.94 2.04 19.00
C LYS A 122 -3.72 0.57 18.64
N LEU A 123 -3.36 0.27 17.40
CA LEU A 123 -3.00 -1.08 17.02
C LEU A 123 -1.72 -1.51 17.72
N LYS A 124 -1.69 -2.77 18.16
CA LYS A 124 -0.51 -3.35 18.79
C LYS A 124 0.68 -3.34 17.81
N PRO A 125 0.61 -4.00 16.64
CA PRO A 125 1.73 -4.00 15.69
C PRO A 125 1.77 -2.71 14.87
N LYS A 126 2.92 -2.46 14.25
CA LYS A 126 3.08 -1.36 13.28
C LYS A 126 2.90 -1.85 11.86
N LEU A 127 2.02 -1.22 11.09
CA LEU A 127 1.95 -1.42 9.65
C LEU A 127 2.77 -0.35 8.92
N LYS A 128 3.71 -0.77 8.08
CA LYS A 128 4.49 0.09 7.19
C LYS A 128 4.24 -0.33 5.75
N VAL A 129 3.84 0.62 4.93
CA VAL A 129 3.42 0.34 3.56
C VAL A 129 4.31 1.09 2.60
N LEU A 130 4.83 0.39 1.60
CA LEU A 130 5.52 0.97 0.46
C LEU A 130 4.77 0.59 -0.81
N MET A 131 4.26 1.61 -1.50
CA MET A 131 3.60 1.44 -2.79
C MET A 131 4.40 2.13 -3.88
N THR A 132 4.57 1.47 -5.02
CA THR A 132 5.27 2.05 -6.16
C THR A 132 4.30 2.32 -7.30
N VAL A 133 4.56 3.39 -8.03
CA VAL A 133 3.89 3.68 -9.30
C VAL A 133 4.96 3.92 -10.35
N PRO A 134 5.07 3.05 -11.37
CA PRO A 134 5.98 3.30 -12.48
C PRO A 134 5.47 4.49 -13.30
N PHE A 135 6.42 5.36 -13.68
CA PHE A 135 6.23 6.53 -14.54
C PHE A 135 5.43 7.68 -13.92
N ARG A 136 4.09 7.62 -13.96
CA ARG A 136 3.21 8.72 -13.56
C ARG A 136 2.16 8.24 -12.59
N PHE A 137 2.19 8.84 -11.40
CA PHE A 137 1.12 8.75 -10.42
C PHE A 137 -0.09 9.49 -10.95
N SER A 138 -1.23 8.81 -11.10
CA SER A 138 -2.42 9.46 -11.61
C SER A 138 -3.00 10.43 -10.59
N GLN A 139 -3.72 11.44 -11.08
CA GLN A 139 -4.48 12.38 -10.25
C GLN A 139 -5.52 11.67 -9.36
N ARG A 140 -6.00 10.50 -9.77
CA ARG A 140 -7.02 9.74 -9.03
C ARG A 140 -6.43 9.09 -7.80
N VAL A 141 -5.33 8.35 -7.97
CA VAL A 141 -4.62 7.73 -6.84
C VAL A 141 -4.04 8.81 -5.92
N ARG A 142 -3.58 9.94 -6.46
CA ARG A 142 -3.05 11.09 -5.68
C ARG A 142 -4.05 11.71 -4.74
N ARG A 143 -5.34 11.66 -5.08
CA ARG A 143 -6.38 12.22 -4.23
C ARG A 143 -6.72 11.33 -3.04
N ILE A 144 -6.37 10.05 -3.13
CA ILE A 144 -6.63 9.06 -2.09
C ILE A 144 -5.55 9.17 -1.04
N ILE A 145 -4.28 9.09 -1.47
CA ILE A 145 -3.14 9.15 -0.55
C ILE A 145 -2.79 10.61 -0.25
N ARG A 146 -2.75 10.98 1.02
CA ARG A 146 -2.32 12.33 1.43
C ARG A 146 -0.94 12.68 0.86
N ASP A 147 -0.78 13.93 0.42
CA ASP A 147 0.45 14.44 -0.21
C ASP A 147 1.72 14.22 0.63
N GLN A 148 1.60 14.09 1.96
CA GLN A 148 2.71 13.84 2.88
C GLN A 148 3.36 12.45 2.73
N PHE A 149 2.74 11.53 2.00
CA PHE A 149 3.22 10.16 1.80
C PHE A 149 3.66 9.87 0.35
N ASP A 150 3.77 10.87 -0.52
CA ASP A 150 4.26 10.72 -1.91
C ASP A 150 5.75 11.05 -2.02
N ILE A 151 6.55 10.11 -2.56
CA ILE A 151 7.94 10.33 -2.97
C ILE A 151 8.03 10.13 -4.47
N SER A 152 8.15 11.22 -5.22
CA SER A 152 8.30 11.19 -6.67
C SER A 152 9.78 11.22 -7.08
N LEU A 153 10.27 10.14 -7.67
CA LEU A 153 11.58 10.09 -8.31
C LEU A 153 11.48 10.66 -9.73
N SER A 154 11.83 11.93 -9.89
CA SER A 154 11.88 12.56 -11.21
C SER A 154 13.18 12.18 -11.94
N PRO A 155 13.13 11.59 -13.14
CA PRO A 155 14.33 11.19 -13.89
C PRO A 155 15.27 12.37 -14.19
N ASN A 156 14.75 13.61 -14.19
CA ASN A 156 15.54 14.83 -14.39
C ASN A 156 16.42 15.23 -13.19
N VAL A 157 16.30 14.57 -12.03
CA VAL A 157 17.19 14.79 -10.87
C VAL A 157 18.51 14.00 -11.02
N LEU A 158 18.55 13.01 -11.91
CA LEU A 158 19.75 12.24 -12.26
C LEU A 158 20.50 12.83 -13.47
N GLY A 159 20.28 14.11 -13.77
CA GLY A 159 21.18 14.88 -14.62
C GLY A 159 22.51 15.15 -13.92
N GLY A 160 23.44 14.20 -14.00
CA GLY A 160 24.88 14.45 -13.81
C GLY A 160 25.39 14.66 -12.38
N ARG A 161 24.74 14.13 -11.34
CA ARG A 161 25.34 14.05 -9.99
C ARG A 161 25.52 12.61 -9.55
N GLN A 162 26.76 12.16 -9.51
CA GLN A 162 27.14 10.97 -8.76
C GLN A 162 26.65 11.15 -7.31
N LEU A 163 25.81 10.23 -6.85
CA LEU A 163 25.32 10.21 -5.48
C LEU A 163 26.49 9.87 -4.56
N SER A 164 26.99 10.85 -3.81
CA SER A 164 27.95 10.59 -2.74
C SER A 164 27.22 10.21 -1.46
N GLU A 165 27.82 9.32 -0.67
CA GLU A 165 27.30 8.84 0.62
C GLU A 165 26.97 9.98 1.58
N ALA A 166 27.79 11.03 1.59
CA ALA A 166 27.57 12.26 2.35
C ALA A 166 26.26 12.99 1.96
N SER A 167 25.87 12.92 0.69
CA SER A 167 24.62 13.54 0.21
C SER A 167 23.39 12.79 0.74
N ILE A 168 23.45 11.46 0.79
CA ILE A 168 22.39 10.61 1.34
C ILE A 168 22.26 10.83 2.86
N GLU A 169 23.37 10.82 3.58
CA GLU A 169 23.35 11.07 5.03
C GLU A 169 22.80 12.46 5.39
N SER A 170 23.03 13.47 4.56
CA SER A 170 22.51 14.81 4.78
C SER A 170 20.99 14.90 4.60
N SER A 171 20.43 14.16 3.64
CA SER A 171 18.98 14.13 3.35
C SER A 171 18.20 13.34 4.41
N ILE A 172 18.80 12.30 4.99
CA ILE A 172 18.21 11.55 6.10
C ILE A 172 18.13 12.41 7.37
N ARG A 173 19.11 13.29 7.60
CA ARG A 173 19.15 14.16 8.80
C ARG A 173 18.22 15.36 8.72
N ASN A 174 17.88 15.84 7.53
CA ASN A 174 17.00 17.00 7.32
C ASN A 174 16.02 16.74 6.17
N PRO A 175 14.84 16.15 6.45
CA PRO A 175 13.80 15.99 5.44
C PRO A 175 13.22 17.36 5.07
N TRP A 176 13.76 17.98 4.03
CA TRP A 176 13.17 19.19 3.43
C TRP A 176 12.13 18.80 2.39
N THR A 177 10.90 19.27 2.58
CA THR A 177 9.86 19.32 1.54
C THR A 177 10.25 20.36 0.48
N PRO A 178 10.32 20.01 -0.83
CA PRO A 178 10.46 21.00 -1.88
C PRO A 178 9.16 21.82 -1.95
N SER A 179 9.23 23.11 -1.61
CA SER A 179 8.14 24.04 -1.92
C SER A 179 8.08 24.27 -3.42
N LEU A 180 6.87 24.18 -3.98
CA LEU A 180 6.56 24.55 -5.36
C LEU A 180 6.94 26.02 -5.60
N GLY A 181 8.12 26.23 -6.20
CA GLY A 181 8.57 27.53 -6.66
C GLY A 181 7.65 28.05 -7.76
N TRP A 182 6.94 29.13 -7.43
CA TRP A 182 6.38 30.10 -8.38
C TRP A 182 7.36 30.40 -9.52
N ASN A 183 6.86 30.41 -10.75
CA ASN A 183 7.64 30.75 -11.95
C ASN A 183 7.12 32.08 -12.53
N PRO A 184 7.77 33.24 -12.31
CA PRO A 184 7.33 34.51 -12.85
C PRO A 184 8.05 34.79 -14.17
N PHE A 185 7.62 34.15 -15.26
CA PHE A 185 7.98 34.57 -16.61
C PHE A 185 6.82 34.33 -17.58
N HIS A 186 5.93 35.32 -17.68
CA HIS A 186 5.19 35.63 -18.89
C HIS A 186 4.81 37.12 -18.85
N GLN A 187 5.69 37.96 -19.40
CA GLN A 187 5.31 39.29 -19.89
C GLN A 187 5.24 39.27 -21.41
N HIS A 188 4.14 39.86 -21.90
CA HIS A 188 3.94 40.54 -23.19
C HIS A 188 4.08 39.74 -24.49
N TRP A 189 2.97 39.65 -25.23
CA TRP A 189 2.81 40.16 -26.62
C TRP A 189 1.30 40.34 -26.91
N GLY A 190 0.91 41.50 -27.45
CA GLY A 190 -0.38 41.76 -28.13
C GLY A 190 -1.45 42.46 -27.32
#